data_AF-A0A952RXL9-F1
#
_entry.id   AF-A0A952RXL9-F1
#
_cell.length_a   1.000
_cell.length_b   1.000
_cell.length_c   1.000
_cell.angle_alpha   90.00
_cell.angle_beta   90.00
_cell.angle_gamma   90.00
#
_symmetry.space_group_name_H-M   'P 1'
#
loop_
_entity.id
_entity.type
_entity.pdbx_description
1 polymer ?
#
loop_
_entity_poly.entity_id
_entity_poly.type
_entity_poly.pdbx_seq_one_letter_code
_entity_poly.pdbx_strand_id
1 'polypeptide(L)'
;MDDLREHAIELVKRLAIEAEEFPPRSAGRNALLRAIRTIKTYYLWGKPQKKRLIIKAIEAGNRKIDEMERVTCLSRAEIEQLVAEMVIEKQILETREQPNGAGPGGRPFRFFRLPE
;
A
#
# COMPACT_ATOMS: atom_id res chain seq x y z
N MET A 1 13.17 20.90 -4.03
CA MET A 1 12.20 19.79 -3.80
C MET A 1 12.90 18.46 -3.48
N ASP A 2 14.24 18.40 -3.35
CA ASP A 2 14.96 17.21 -2.85
C ASP A 2 14.98 17.11 -1.31
N ASP A 3 14.75 18.21 -0.60
CA ASP A 3 14.85 18.28 0.86
C ASP A 3 13.94 17.27 1.57
N LEU A 4 12.72 17.06 1.07
CA LEU A 4 11.72 16.24 1.76
C LEU A 4 12.08 14.74 1.70
N ARG A 5 12.71 14.31 0.59
CA ARG A 5 13.23 12.95 0.46
C ARG A 5 14.47 12.77 1.35
N GLU A 6 15.38 13.73 1.35
CA GLU A 6 16.59 13.70 2.17
C GLU A 6 16.26 13.67 3.67
N HIS A 7 15.32 14.50 4.12
CA HIS A 7 14.82 14.50 5.50
C HIS A 7 14.16 13.16 5.87
N ALA A 8 13.39 12.57 4.96
CA ALA A 8 12.80 11.25 5.21
C ALA A 8 13.85 10.14 5.35
N ILE A 9 14.96 10.21 4.60
CA ILE A 9 16.10 9.29 4.75
C ILE A 9 16.74 9.47 6.12
N GLU A 10 17.00 10.72 6.52
CA GLU A 10 17.62 11.02 7.81
C GLU A 10 16.74 10.56 8.98
N LEU A 11 15.44 10.85 8.93
CA LEU A 11 14.48 10.43 9.95
C LEU A 11 14.44 8.91 10.09
N VAL A 12 14.46 8.16 8.98
CA VAL A 12 14.52 6.70 9.00
C VAL A 12 15.79 6.19 9.68
N LYS A 13 16.94 6.83 9.45
CA LYS A 13 18.20 6.45 10.10
C LYS A 13 18.10 6.64 11.61
N ARG A 14 17.59 7.79 12.07
CA ARG A 14 17.41 8.09 13.51
C ARG A 14 16.47 7.10 14.20
N LEU A 15 15.30 6.86 13.62
CA LEU A 15 14.34 5.89 14.16
C LEU A 15 14.89 4.45 14.20
N ALA A 16 15.76 4.08 13.25
CA ALA A 16 16.38 2.77 13.24
C ALA A 16 17.35 2.59 14.42
N ILE A 17 18.16 3.61 14.70
CA ILE A 17 19.06 3.65 15.87
C ILE A 17 18.23 3.56 17.15
N GLU A 18 17.20 4.39 17.30
CA GLU A 18 16.32 4.34 18.48
C GLU A 18 15.67 2.96 18.64
N ALA A 19 15.23 2.32 17.55
CA ALA A 19 14.61 1.00 17.61
C ALA A 19 15.57 -0.10 18.11
N GLU A 20 16.88 0.07 17.94
CA GLU A 20 17.89 -0.87 18.43
C GLU A 20 18.06 -0.83 19.95
N GLU A 21 17.77 0.32 20.58
CA GLU A 21 17.81 0.49 22.03
C GLU A 21 16.68 -0.27 22.74
N PHE A 22 15.59 -0.57 22.03
CA PHE A 22 14.46 -1.33 22.58
C PHE A 22 14.68 -2.85 22.48
N PRO A 23 14.23 -3.63 23.51
CA PRO A 23 14.27 -5.07 23.47
C PRO A 23 13.58 -5.64 22.20
N PRO A 24 14.10 -6.75 21.65
CA PRO A 24 13.45 -7.46 20.56
C PRO A 24 11.99 -7.77 20.91
N ARG A 25 11.08 -7.56 19.94
CA ARG A 25 9.62 -7.78 20.07
C ARG A 25 8.88 -6.87 21.07
N SER A 26 9.54 -5.89 21.68
CA SER A 26 8.84 -4.91 22.51
C SER A 26 7.85 -4.07 21.69
N ALA A 27 6.80 -3.58 22.35
CA ALA A 27 5.80 -2.71 21.72
C ALA A 27 6.44 -1.44 21.12
N GLY A 28 7.40 -0.84 21.83
CA GLY A 28 8.16 0.34 21.39
C GLY A 28 8.95 0.07 20.10
N ARG A 29 9.73 -1.02 20.06
CA ARG A 29 10.45 -1.43 18.85
C ARG A 29 9.50 -1.65 17.67
N ASN A 30 8.39 -2.36 17.89
CA ASN A 30 7.41 -2.63 16.84
C ASN A 30 6.70 -1.35 16.36
N ALA A 31 6.52 -0.34 17.21
CA ALA A 31 5.99 0.96 16.82
C ALA A 31 6.98 1.71 15.92
N LEU A 32 8.26 1.81 16.32
CA LEU A 32 9.30 2.47 15.53
C LEU A 32 9.51 1.78 14.17
N LEU A 33 9.55 0.45 14.14
CA LEU A 33 9.66 -0.31 12.89
C LEU A 33 8.47 -0.08 11.94
N ARG A 34 7.25 0.08 12.50
CA ARG A 34 6.07 0.46 11.71
C ARG A 34 6.20 1.89 11.16
N ALA A 35 6.62 2.85 11.98
CA ALA A 35 6.86 4.22 11.53
C ALA A 35 7.91 4.29 10.41
N ILE A 36 9.03 3.57 10.55
CA ILE A 36 10.06 3.45 9.51
C ILE A 36 9.48 2.89 8.21
N ARG A 37 8.67 1.83 8.30
CA ARG A 37 8.02 1.22 7.13
C ARG A 37 7.08 2.23 6.46
N THR A 38 6.31 2.98 7.23
CA THR A 38 5.42 4.04 6.74
C THR A 38 6.21 5.13 6.00
N ILE A 39 7.26 5.69 6.61
CA ILE A 39 8.09 6.73 5.98
C ILE A 39 8.72 6.22 4.68
N LYS A 40 9.29 5.01 4.73
CA LYS A 40 9.86 4.37 3.54
C LYS A 40 8.83 4.25 2.43
N THR A 41 7.61 3.81 2.76
CA THR A 41 6.53 3.62 1.78
C THR A 41 6.13 4.92 1.11
N TYR A 42 5.90 5.98 1.88
CA TYR A 42 5.38 7.24 1.33
C TYR A 42 6.44 8.10 0.63
N TYR A 43 7.63 8.20 1.23
CA TYR A 43 8.62 9.21 0.83
C TYR A 43 9.83 8.63 0.10
N LEU A 44 10.18 7.36 0.35
CA LEU A 44 11.44 6.79 -0.13
C LEU A 44 11.24 5.76 -1.24
N TRP A 45 10.13 5.03 -1.21
CA TRP A 45 9.79 4.00 -2.17
C TRP A 45 9.26 4.61 -3.45
N GLY A 46 9.89 4.19 -4.56
CA GLY A 46 9.40 4.51 -5.88
C GLY A 46 8.14 3.72 -6.22
N LYS A 47 7.51 4.08 -7.33
CA LYS A 47 6.34 3.38 -7.87
C LYS A 47 6.50 1.84 -7.92
N PRO A 48 7.66 1.26 -8.30
CA PRO A 48 7.81 -0.20 -8.36
C PRO A 48 7.57 -0.91 -7.02
N GLN A 49 8.08 -0.36 -5.92
CA GLN A 49 7.89 -0.94 -4.60
C GLN A 49 6.43 -0.81 -4.14
N LYS A 50 5.77 0.30 -4.46
CA LYS A 50 4.35 0.51 -4.15
C LYS A 50 3.46 -0.47 -4.92
N LYS A 51 3.72 -0.72 -6.21
CA LYS A 51 3.06 -1.77 -6.99
C LYS A 51 3.22 -3.15 -6.34
N ARG A 52 4.41 -3.49 -5.83
CA ARG A 52 4.63 -4.76 -5.10
C ARG A 52 3.78 -4.88 -3.82
N LEU A 53 3.49 -3.78 -3.12
CA LEU A 53 2.59 -3.83 -1.96
C LEU A 53 1.16 -4.16 -2.37
N ILE A 54 0.69 -3.59 -3.49
CA ILE A 54 -0.64 -3.89 -4.03
C ILE A 54 -0.72 -5.37 -4.42
N ILE A 55 0.29 -5.91 -5.10
CA ILE A 55 0.37 -7.35 -5.42
C ILE A 55 0.23 -8.19 -4.14
N LYS A 56 1.03 -7.91 -3.11
CA LYS A 56 0.96 -8.62 -1.83
C LYS A 56 -0.39 -8.50 -1.13
N ALA A 57 -1.04 -7.34 -1.22
CA ALA A 57 -2.37 -7.14 -0.68
C ALA A 57 -3.39 -8.06 -1.37
N ILE A 58 -3.33 -8.16 -2.71
CA ILE A 58 -4.16 -9.05 -3.52
C ILE A 58 -3.88 -10.52 -3.20
N GLU A 59 -2.60 -10.92 -3.08
CA GLU A 59 -2.19 -12.28 -2.67
C GLU A 59 -2.79 -12.66 -1.31
N ALA A 60 -2.85 -11.70 -0.38
CA ALA A 60 -3.45 -11.87 0.94
C ALA A 60 -4.99 -11.80 0.93
N GLY A 61 -5.63 -11.68 -0.24
CA GLY A 61 -7.09 -11.66 -0.39
C GLY A 61 -7.75 -10.29 -0.26
N ASN A 62 -6.99 -9.20 -0.17
CA ASN A 62 -7.54 -7.83 -0.18
C ASN A 62 -7.79 -7.42 -1.63
N ARG A 63 -9.03 -7.62 -2.10
CA ARG A 63 -9.40 -7.47 -3.51
C ARG A 63 -10.03 -6.12 -3.82
N LYS A 64 -10.36 -5.31 -2.81
CA LYS A 64 -10.94 -3.97 -2.99
C LYS A 64 -9.94 -2.88 -2.62
N ILE A 65 -10.08 -1.70 -3.22
CA ILE A 65 -9.22 -0.53 -2.92
C ILE A 65 -9.26 -0.18 -1.42
N ASP A 66 -10.45 -0.18 -0.81
CA ASP A 66 -10.62 0.14 0.61
C ASP A 66 -9.90 -0.87 1.53
N GLU A 67 -9.81 -2.14 1.11
CA GLU A 67 -9.06 -3.17 1.83
C GLU A 67 -7.55 -2.97 1.65
N MET A 68 -7.12 -2.67 0.42
CA MET A 68 -5.72 -2.36 0.11
C MET A 68 -5.23 -1.12 0.86
N GLU A 69 -6.05 -0.07 0.96
CA GLU A 69 -5.72 1.16 1.69
C GLU A 69 -5.35 0.88 3.15
N ARG A 70 -6.11 0.00 3.81
CA ARG A 70 -5.89 -0.39 5.21
C ARG A 70 -4.58 -1.15 5.42
N VAL A 71 -4.15 -1.96 4.45
CA VAL A 71 -3.00 -2.87 4.62
C VAL A 71 -1.71 -2.34 3.99
N THR A 72 -1.80 -1.51 2.94
CA THR A 72 -0.63 -1.00 2.22
C THR A 72 -0.10 0.31 2.77
N CYS A 73 -0.90 1.04 3.56
CA CYS A 73 -0.60 2.42 3.94
C CYS A 73 -0.28 3.26 2.68
N LEU A 74 -1.11 3.16 1.65
CA LEU A 74 -1.09 4.05 0.47
C LEU A 74 -2.42 4.80 0.46
N SER A 75 -2.43 6.02 -0.09
CA SER A 75 -3.70 6.76 -0.20
C SER A 75 -4.60 6.12 -1.24
N ARG A 76 -5.93 6.23 -1.08
CA ARG A 76 -6.90 5.78 -2.08
C ARG A 76 -6.54 6.23 -3.51
N ALA A 77 -6.24 7.52 -3.70
CA ALA A 77 -5.92 8.08 -5.02
C ALA A 77 -4.66 7.45 -5.63
N GLU A 78 -3.64 7.22 -4.80
CA GLU A 78 -2.41 6.55 -5.24
C GLU A 78 -2.66 5.08 -5.59
N ILE A 79 -3.45 4.36 -4.79
CA ILE A 79 -3.85 2.99 -5.11
C ILE A 79 -4.62 2.97 -6.42
N GLU A 80 -5.61 3.85 -6.61
CA GLU A 80 -6.40 3.98 -7.84
C GLU A 80 -5.51 4.18 -9.08
N GLN A 81 -4.51 5.07 -8.98
CA GLN A 81 -3.55 5.29 -10.06
C GLN A 81 -2.70 4.05 -10.34
N LEU A 82 -2.15 3.43 -9.29
CA LEU A 82 -1.27 2.27 -9.43
C LEU A 82 -2.03 1.04 -9.95
N VAL A 83 -3.24 0.75 -9.47
CA VAL A 83 -4.04 -0.38 -9.98
C VAL A 83 -4.45 -0.15 -11.43
N ALA A 84 -4.79 1.09 -11.82
CA ALA A 84 -5.10 1.39 -13.22
C ALA A 84 -3.89 1.13 -14.13
N GLU A 85 -2.70 1.58 -13.72
CA GLU A 85 -1.44 1.32 -14.43
C GLU A 85 -1.14 -0.19 -14.50
N MET A 86 -1.28 -0.91 -13.38
CA MET A 86 -1.03 -2.35 -13.30
C MET A 86 -2.03 -3.19 -14.12
N VAL A 87 -3.28 -2.75 -14.26
CA VAL A 87 -4.29 -3.38 -15.13
C VAL A 87 -3.89 -3.21 -16.59
N ILE A 88 -3.48 -2.01 -17.01
CA ILE A 88 -3.00 -1.73 -18.37
C ILE A 88 -1.78 -2.58 -18.70
N GLU A 89 -0.86 -2.71 -17.73
CA GLU A 89 0.34 -3.55 -17.82
C GLU A 89 0.05 -5.06 -17.70
N LYS A 90 -1.22 -5.46 -17.53
CA LYS A 90 -1.66 -6.86 -17.34
C LYS A 90 -1.02 -7.58 -16.15
N GLN A 91 -0.54 -6.84 -15.16
CA GLN A 91 -0.01 -7.41 -13.91
C GLN A 91 -1.12 -7.85 -12.96
N ILE A 92 -2.30 -7.26 -13.06
CA ILE A 92 -3.51 -7.61 -12.30
C ILE A 92 -4.72 -7.54 -13.24
N LEU A 93 -5.80 -8.21 -12.84
CA LEU A 93 -7.08 -8.21 -13.53
C LEU A 93 -8.12 -7.49 -12.68
N GLU A 94 -8.93 -6.63 -13.30
CA GLU A 94 -10.10 -5.99 -12.67
C GLU A 94 -11.38 -6.74 -13.05
N THR A 95 -12.17 -7.13 -12.07
CA THR A 95 -13.55 -7.60 -12.25
C THR A 95 -14.54 -6.61 -11.65
N ARG A 96 -15.67 -6.41 -12.33
CA ARG A 96 -16.76 -5.54 -11.86
C ARG A 96 -17.96 -6.40 -11.53
N GLU A 97 -18.37 -6.42 -10.27
CA GLU A 97 -19.59 -7.10 -9.84
C GLU A 97 -20.65 -6.07 -9.50
N GLN A 98 -21.83 -6.21 -10.11
CA GLN A 98 -23.03 -5.56 -9.58
C GLN A 98 -23.58 -6.44 -8.47
N PRO A 99 -23.88 -5.89 -7.28
CA PRO A 99 -24.53 -6.68 -6.24
C PRO A 99 -25.92 -7.09 -6.75
N ASN A 100 -26.24 -8.38 -6.64
CA ASN A 100 -27.57 -8.90 -6.98
C ASN A 100 -28.63 -8.14 -6.15
N GLY A 101 -29.38 -7.25 -6.79
CA GLY A 101 -30.38 -6.41 -6.14
C GLY A 101 -30.10 -4.90 -6.15
N ALA A 102 -28.96 -4.42 -6.67
CA ALA A 102 -28.82 -2.99 -6.98
C ALA A 102 -29.65 -2.64 -8.21
N GLY A 103 -30.56 -1.69 -8.06
CA GLY A 103 -31.29 -1.11 -9.19
C GLY A 103 -30.35 -0.46 -10.22
N PRO A 104 -30.88 -0.02 -11.38
CA PRO A 104 -30.11 0.43 -12.55
C PRO A 104 -29.20 1.66 -12.36
N GLY A 105 -29.00 2.15 -11.13
CA GLY A 105 -28.09 3.24 -10.77
C GLY A 105 -26.97 2.87 -9.77
N GLY A 106 -26.86 1.62 -9.33
CA GLY A 106 -25.80 1.21 -8.40
C GLY A 106 -24.42 1.20 -9.06
N ARG A 107 -23.44 1.91 -8.47
CA ARG A 107 -22.04 1.80 -8.93
C ARG A 107 -21.56 0.36 -8.74
N PRO A 108 -21.03 -0.30 -9.77
CA PRO A 108 -20.48 -1.65 -9.64
C PRO A 108 -19.28 -1.65 -8.69
N PHE A 109 -19.14 -2.72 -7.90
CA PHE A 109 -17.96 -2.93 -7.08
C PHE A 109 -16.80 -3.39 -7.96
N ARG A 110 -15.61 -2.83 -7.74
CA ARG A 110 -14.38 -3.21 -8.42
C ARG A 110 -13.58 -4.16 -7.53
N PHE A 111 -13.22 -5.31 -8.09
CA PHE A 111 -12.37 -6.31 -7.46
C PHE A 111 -11.12 -6.52 -8.30
N PHE A 112 -9.99 -6.81 -7.65
CA PHE A 112 -8.72 -7.05 -8.30
C PHE A 112 -8.17 -8.43 -7.94
N ARG A 113 -7.62 -9.13 -8.93
CA ARG A 113 -6.96 -10.43 -8.77
C ARG A 113 -5.66 -10.48 -9.58
N LEU A 114 -4.76 -11.41 -9.24
CA LEU A 114 -3.60 -11.70 -10.08
C LEU A 114 -4.01 -12.49 -11.33
N PRO A 115 -3.30 -12.34 -12.45
CA PRO A 115 -3.43 -13.24 -13.60
C PRO A 115 -3.00 -14.67 -13.20
N GLU A 116 -3.50 -15.64 -13.96
CA GLU A 116 -3.13 -17.06 -13.83
C GLU A 116 -1.76 -17.36 -14.41
#